data_AF-A0A1B6ENG6-F1
#
_entry.id   AF-A0A1B6ENG6-F1
#
_cell.length_a   1.000
_cell.length_b   1.000
_cell.length_c   1.000
_cell.angle_alpha   90.00
_cell.angle_beta   90.00
_cell.angle_gamma   90.00
#
_symmetry.space_group_name_H-M   'P 1'
#
loop_
_entity.id
_entity.type
_entity.pdbx_description
1 polymer ?
#
loop_
_entity_poly.entity_id
_entity_poly.type
_entity_poly.pdbx_seq_one_letter_code
_entity_poly.pdbx_strand_id
1 'polypeptide(L)'
;PVKENVVVIKPASVDKNKNNKKEKGPSKEEVLKKVLALGEDMLRERSVAYGVTAWRDHRIPERLVSEALVALLSFTLDKTEADRELALSLVATLRKEGLASTAQVLDCLRNLVNSMAEREATVPKIH
;
A
#
# COMPACT_ATOMS: atom_id res chain seq x y z
N PRO A 1 -52.15 43.53 -33.48
CA PRO A 1 -50.70 43.22 -33.36
C PRO A 1 -50.29 43.15 -31.89
N VAL A 2 -50.36 41.95 -31.30
CA VAL A 2 -49.88 41.66 -29.94
C VAL A 2 -48.99 40.44 -30.08
N LYS A 3 -47.70 40.60 -29.82
CA LYS A 3 -46.71 39.51 -29.92
C LYS A 3 -46.74 38.71 -28.63
N GLU A 4 -47.24 37.48 -28.73
CA GLU A 4 -47.07 36.42 -27.73
C GLU A 4 -45.58 36.08 -27.60
N ASN A 5 -45.03 36.20 -26.38
CA ASN A 5 -43.73 35.63 -26.05
C ASN A 5 -43.95 34.25 -25.41
N VAL A 6 -43.77 33.20 -26.21
CA VAL A 6 -43.65 31.82 -25.74
C VAL A 6 -42.34 31.70 -24.97
N VAL A 7 -42.43 31.49 -23.65
CA VAL A 7 -41.27 31.17 -22.80
C VAL A 7 -40.89 29.71 -23.07
N VAL A 8 -39.83 29.51 -23.86
CA VAL A 8 -39.22 28.20 -24.07
C VAL A 8 -38.45 27.80 -22.81
N ILE A 9 -38.98 26.83 -22.09
CA ILE A 9 -38.31 26.20 -20.94
C ILE A 9 -37.22 25.29 -21.49
N LYS A 10 -35.95 25.69 -21.40
CA LYS A 10 -34.80 24.78 -21.59
C LYS A 10 -34.55 24.01 -20.30
N PRO A 11 -34.65 22.67 -20.26
CA PRO A 11 -34.21 21.90 -19.12
C PRO A 11 -32.69 21.68 -19.15
N ALA A 12 -32.11 21.77 -17.95
CA ALA A 12 -30.85 21.19 -17.48
C ALA A 12 -29.53 21.59 -18.15
N SER A 13 -28.66 22.21 -17.34
CA SER A 13 -27.31 21.69 -17.08
C SER A 13 -26.93 22.08 -15.65
N VAL A 14 -27.04 21.14 -14.71
CA VAL A 14 -26.45 21.27 -13.38
C VAL A 14 -24.95 21.01 -13.54
N ASP A 15 -24.23 22.02 -14.04
CA ASP A 15 -22.79 22.09 -13.97
C ASP A 15 -22.39 22.52 -12.55
N LYS A 16 -22.38 21.55 -11.64
CA LYS A 16 -21.56 21.63 -10.42
C LYS A 16 -20.70 20.38 -10.33
N ASN A 17 -19.86 20.19 -11.35
CA ASN A 17 -18.63 19.43 -11.20
C ASN A 17 -17.68 20.24 -10.28
N LYS A 18 -17.99 20.25 -8.98
CA LYS A 18 -17.11 20.81 -7.96
C LYS A 18 -15.88 19.91 -7.91
N ASN A 19 -14.82 20.37 -8.57
CA ASN A 19 -13.42 20.05 -8.33
C ASN A 19 -13.18 19.43 -6.95
N ASN A 20 -13.26 18.11 -6.86
CA ASN A 20 -12.56 17.36 -5.81
C ASN A 20 -11.13 17.14 -6.29
N LYS A 21 -10.42 18.25 -6.50
CA LYS A 21 -8.96 18.29 -6.63
C LYS A 21 -8.37 18.27 -5.20
N LYS A 22 -8.85 17.35 -4.36
CA LYS A 22 -8.12 16.96 -3.15
C LYS A 22 -6.88 16.26 -3.67
N GLU A 23 -5.72 16.75 -3.27
CA GLU A 23 -4.41 16.17 -3.57
C GLU A 23 -4.53 14.65 -3.72
N LYS A 24 -4.41 14.16 -4.96
CA LYS A 24 -4.27 12.72 -5.17
C LYS A 24 -2.93 12.38 -4.53
N GLY A 25 -2.98 11.99 -3.25
CA GLY A 25 -1.83 11.40 -2.56
C GLY A 25 -1.26 10.25 -3.40
N PRO A 26 -0.05 9.79 -3.09
CA PRO A 26 0.65 8.83 -3.92
C PRO A 26 -0.25 7.63 -4.22
N SER A 27 -0.25 7.21 -5.48
CA SER A 27 -1.03 6.06 -5.91
C SER A 27 -0.56 4.81 -5.18
N LYS A 28 -1.46 3.82 -5.06
CA LYS A 28 -1.12 2.54 -4.44
C LYS A 28 0.12 1.93 -5.10
N GLU A 29 0.16 1.93 -6.43
CA GLU A 29 1.28 1.37 -7.20
C GLU A 29 2.62 2.06 -6.89
N GLU A 30 2.64 3.39 -6.83
CA GLU A 30 3.85 4.15 -6.47
C GLU A 30 4.35 3.83 -5.05
N VAL A 31 3.42 3.70 -4.10
CA VAL A 31 3.76 3.32 -2.72
C VAL A 31 4.35 1.93 -2.67
N LEU A 32 3.73 0.96 -3.37
CA LEU A 32 4.25 -0.41 -3.40
C LEU A 32 5.63 -0.48 -4.06
N LYS A 33 5.87 0.25 -5.15
CA LYS A 33 7.20 0.33 -5.79
C LYS A 33 8.27 0.86 -4.83
N LYS A 34 7.95 1.92 -4.05
CA LYS A 34 8.86 2.46 -3.03
C LYS A 34 9.15 1.44 -1.93
N VAL A 35 8.13 0.73 -1.46
CA VAL A 35 8.29 -0.29 -0.40
C VAL A 35 9.14 -1.47 -0.88
N LEU A 36 9.00 -1.88 -2.15
CA LEU A 36 9.84 -2.93 -2.73
C LEU A 36 11.30 -2.47 -2.86
N ALA A 37 11.55 -1.26 -3.35
CA ALA A 37 12.90 -0.70 -3.42
C ALA A 37 13.55 -0.59 -2.03
N LEU A 38 12.80 -0.11 -1.04
CA LEU A 38 13.22 -0.10 0.37
C LEU A 38 13.56 -1.51 0.86
N GLY A 39 12.74 -2.50 0.53
CA GLY A 39 12.97 -3.90 0.87
C GLY A 39 14.28 -4.42 0.28
N GLU A 40 14.52 -4.17 -1.02
CA GLU A 40 15.78 -4.52 -1.69
C GLU A 40 17.00 -3.90 -1.01
N ASP A 41 16.95 -2.61 -0.71
CA ASP A 41 18.05 -1.91 -0.06
C ASP A 41 18.26 -2.36 1.38
N MET A 42 17.19 -2.62 2.13
CA MET A 42 17.28 -3.18 3.47
C MET A 42 17.94 -4.56 3.48
N LEU A 43 17.59 -5.43 2.53
CA LEU A 43 18.22 -6.75 2.38
C LEU A 43 19.70 -6.64 1.97
N ARG A 44 20.03 -5.67 1.11
CA ARG A 44 21.41 -5.39 0.68
C ARG A 44 22.29 -4.90 1.84
N GLU A 45 21.79 -3.95 2.61
CA GLU A 45 22.48 -3.34 3.76
C GLU A 45 22.44 -4.21 5.03
N ARG A 46 21.63 -5.28 5.03
CA ARG A 46 21.38 -6.14 6.20
C ARG A 46 20.99 -5.35 7.46
N SER A 47 20.19 -4.29 7.29
CA SER A 47 19.93 -3.32 8.35
C SER A 47 18.44 -3.00 8.52
N VAL A 48 17.85 -3.45 9.62
CA VAL A 48 16.47 -3.07 9.99
C VAL A 48 16.35 -1.56 10.24
N ALA A 49 17.39 -0.94 10.82
CA ALA A 49 17.40 0.50 11.08
C ALA A 49 17.32 1.32 9.79
N TYR A 50 17.98 0.85 8.72
CA TYR A 50 17.84 1.43 7.39
C TYR A 50 16.38 1.33 6.91
N GLY A 51 15.79 0.13 6.94
CA GLY A 51 14.41 -0.08 6.51
C GLY A 51 13.39 0.78 7.27
N VAL A 52 13.59 0.94 8.57
CA VAL A 52 12.76 1.81 9.43
C VAL A 52 12.91 3.29 9.05
N THR A 53 14.13 3.74 8.77
CA THR A 53 14.40 5.13 8.36
C THR A 53 13.76 5.43 7.00
N ALA A 54 14.00 4.57 6.01
CA ALA A 54 13.43 4.69 4.68
C ALA A 54 11.89 4.64 4.71
N TRP A 55 11.29 3.83 5.60
CA TRP A 55 9.84 3.74 5.74
C TRP A 55 9.23 5.08 6.18
N ARG A 56 9.89 5.76 7.14
CA ARG A 56 9.50 7.09 7.59
C ARG A 56 9.66 8.13 6.50
N ASP A 57 10.78 8.10 5.77
CA ASP A 57 11.07 9.06 4.71
C ASP A 57 10.07 8.96 3.55
N HIS A 58 9.63 7.74 3.24
CA HIS A 58 8.62 7.51 2.21
C HIS A 58 7.20 7.92 2.61
N ARG A 59 6.94 8.21 3.89
CA ARG A 59 5.66 8.68 4.42
C ARG A 59 4.49 7.84 3.91
N ILE A 60 4.60 6.52 4.09
CA ILE A 60 3.60 5.55 3.64
C ILE A 60 2.22 5.95 4.22
N PRO A 61 1.20 6.20 3.38
CA PRO A 61 -0.12 6.56 3.87
C PRO A 61 -0.70 5.46 4.76
N GLU A 62 -1.31 5.83 5.89
CA GLU A 62 -1.86 4.88 6.88
C GLU A 62 -2.79 3.84 6.23
N ARG A 63 -3.66 4.28 5.31
CA ARG A 63 -4.58 3.42 4.56
C ARG A 63 -3.91 2.38 3.64
N LEU A 64 -2.60 2.50 3.41
CA LEU A 64 -1.80 1.62 2.54
C LEU A 64 -0.75 0.81 3.31
N VAL A 65 -0.63 0.98 4.62
CA VAL A 65 0.36 0.27 5.44
C VAL A 65 0.18 -1.23 5.34
N SER A 66 -1.07 -1.72 5.43
CA SER A 66 -1.34 -3.16 5.33
C SER A 66 -0.86 -3.73 3.98
N GLU A 67 -1.17 -3.07 2.86
CA GLU A 67 -0.72 -3.56 1.55
C GLU A 67 0.77 -3.37 1.30
N ALA A 68 1.39 -2.35 1.89
CA ALA A 68 2.84 -2.20 1.89
C ALA A 68 3.52 -3.37 2.61
N LEU A 69 3.02 -3.77 3.78
CA LEU A 69 3.52 -4.93 4.52
C LEU A 69 3.32 -6.23 3.72
N VAL A 70 2.16 -6.40 3.06
CA VAL A 70 1.92 -7.57 2.20
C VAL A 70 2.93 -7.62 1.06
N ALA A 71 3.18 -6.50 0.38
CA ALA A 71 4.14 -6.44 -0.71
C ALA A 71 5.57 -6.77 -0.23
N LEU A 72 6.01 -6.18 0.88
CA LEU A 72 7.31 -6.44 1.48
C LEU A 72 7.50 -7.91 1.83
N LEU A 73 6.57 -8.50 2.57
CA LEU A 73 6.69 -9.89 3.00
C LEU A 73 6.57 -10.86 1.82
N SER A 74 5.63 -10.60 0.89
CA SER A 74 5.50 -11.41 -0.34
C SER A 74 6.78 -11.43 -1.15
N PHE A 75 7.47 -10.29 -1.26
CA PHE A 75 8.75 -10.16 -1.96
C PHE A 75 9.88 -10.98 -1.32
N THR A 76 9.76 -11.35 -0.06
CA THR A 76 10.79 -12.16 0.64
C THR A 76 10.48 -13.65 0.68
N LEU A 77 9.28 -14.08 0.26
CA LEU A 77 8.87 -15.49 0.38
C LEU A 77 9.78 -16.44 -0.41
N ASP A 78 10.21 -16.03 -1.60
CA ASP A 78 11.10 -16.78 -2.49
C ASP A 78 12.60 -16.54 -2.23
N LYS A 79 12.94 -15.76 -1.20
CA LYS A 79 14.33 -15.44 -0.82
C LYS A 79 14.87 -16.37 0.27
N THR A 80 16.03 -16.02 0.83
CA THR A 80 16.65 -16.81 1.90
C THR A 80 15.87 -16.68 3.21
N GLU A 81 16.04 -17.65 4.11
CA GLU A 81 15.47 -17.57 5.46
C GLU A 81 15.92 -16.31 6.21
N ALA A 82 17.20 -15.95 6.05
CA ALA A 82 17.77 -14.75 6.64
C ALA A 82 17.16 -13.45 6.07
N ASP A 83 16.64 -13.46 4.84
CA ASP A 83 15.92 -12.32 4.25
C ASP A 83 14.51 -12.21 4.81
N ARG A 84 13.81 -13.36 4.95
CA ARG A 84 12.48 -13.41 5.57
C ARG A 84 12.53 -12.95 7.02
N GLU A 85 13.51 -13.41 7.79
CA GLU A 85 13.69 -13.02 9.18
C GLU A 85 13.98 -11.52 9.32
N LEU A 86 14.78 -10.95 8.41
CA LEU A 86 15.05 -9.51 8.40
C LEU A 86 13.78 -8.69 8.09
N ALA A 87 12.96 -9.14 7.12
CA ALA A 87 11.69 -8.50 6.81
C ALA A 87 10.69 -8.60 7.97
N LEU A 88 10.58 -9.75 8.63
CA LEU A 88 9.76 -9.92 9.84
C LEU A 88 10.24 -9.03 10.99
N SER A 89 11.56 -8.87 11.15
CA SER A 89 12.17 -7.96 12.12
C SER A 89 11.82 -6.50 11.83
N LEU A 90 11.79 -6.09 10.56
CA LEU A 90 11.27 -4.78 10.16
C LEU A 90 9.80 -4.63 10.55
N VAL A 91 8.92 -5.58 10.20
CA VAL A 91 7.49 -5.51 10.56
C VAL A 91 7.29 -5.41 12.08
N ALA A 92 8.03 -6.19 12.86
CA ALA A 92 7.97 -6.14 14.33
C ALA A 92 8.40 -4.77 14.87
N THR A 93 9.44 -4.18 14.28
CA THR A 93 9.94 -2.86 14.66
C THR A 93 8.97 -1.74 14.28
N LEU A 94 8.40 -1.77 13.07
CA LEU A 94 7.36 -0.83 12.63
C LEU A 94 6.15 -0.86 13.57
N ARG A 95 5.73 -2.05 14.02
CA ARG A 95 4.65 -2.18 15.01
C ARG A 95 5.03 -1.56 16.36
N LYS A 96 6.22 -1.87 16.87
CA LYS A 96 6.73 -1.37 18.15
C LYS A 96 6.83 0.17 18.16
N GLU A 97 7.19 0.76 17.02
CA GLU A 97 7.35 2.21 16.87
C GLU A 97 6.05 2.94 16.46
N GLY A 98 4.92 2.24 16.40
CA GLY A 98 3.63 2.83 16.05
C GLY A 98 3.48 3.22 14.57
N LEU A 99 4.39 2.77 13.70
CA LEU A 99 4.34 2.98 12.25
C LEU A 99 3.41 1.98 11.54
N ALA A 100 3.06 0.90 12.24
CA ALA A 100 2.00 -0.04 11.86
C ALA A 100 1.20 -0.43 13.11
N SER A 101 -0.12 -0.54 12.98
CA SER A 101 -0.98 -1.05 14.05
C SER A 101 -1.00 -2.58 14.05
N THR A 102 -1.36 -3.16 15.20
CA THR A 102 -1.58 -4.62 15.30
C THR A 102 -2.63 -5.11 14.29
N ALA A 103 -3.70 -4.34 14.06
CA ALA A 103 -4.73 -4.69 13.08
C ALA A 103 -4.15 -4.77 11.66
N GLN A 104 -3.37 -3.78 11.24
CA GLN A 104 -2.72 -3.79 9.91
C GLN A 104 -1.75 -4.97 9.75
N VAL A 105 -1.01 -5.34 10.80
CA VAL A 105 -0.12 -6.50 10.77
C VAL A 105 -0.91 -7.81 10.65
N LEU A 106 -2.00 -7.97 11.42
CA LEU A 106 -2.85 -9.15 11.34
C LEU A 106 -3.55 -9.27 9.98
N ASP A 107 -4.01 -8.17 9.41
CA ASP A 107 -4.61 -8.13 8.07
C ASP A 107 -3.60 -8.53 7.00
N CYS A 108 -2.35 -8.06 7.12
CA CYS A 108 -1.25 -8.47 6.25
C CYS A 108 -1.01 -9.99 6.33
N LEU A 109 -0.91 -10.55 7.54
CA LEU A 109 -0.70 -11.99 7.73
C LEU A 109 -1.87 -12.81 7.17
N ARG A 110 -3.11 -12.39 7.43
CA ARG A 110 -4.31 -13.02 6.87
C ARG A 110 -4.29 -13.02 5.35
N ASN A 111 -3.90 -11.90 4.73
CA ASN A 111 -3.79 -11.79 3.29
C ASN A 111 -2.75 -12.77 2.73
N LEU A 112 -1.57 -12.82 3.35
CA LEU A 112 -0.51 -13.76 2.94
C LEU A 112 -0.98 -15.21 3.02
N VAL A 113 -1.54 -15.63 4.16
CA VAL A 113 -2.06 -17.00 4.35
C VAL A 113 -3.11 -17.35 3.31
N ASN A 114 -4.06 -16.44 3.03
CA ASN A 114 -5.08 -16.66 2.01
C ASN A 114 -4.49 -16.79 0.61
N SER A 115 -3.35 -16.15 0.34
CA SER A 115 -2.65 -16.23 -0.95
C SER A 115 -1.67 -17.40 -1.07
N MET A 116 -1.45 -18.20 -0.01
CA MET A 116 -0.43 -19.25 -0.02
C MET A 116 -0.73 -20.37 -1.02
N ALA A 117 -2.00 -20.79 -1.13
CA ALA A 117 -2.41 -21.85 -2.06
C ALA A 117 -2.10 -21.49 -3.52
N GLU A 118 -2.20 -20.21 -3.89
CA GLU A 118 -1.89 -19.74 -5.25
C GLU A 118 -0.39 -19.67 -5.52
N ARG A 119 0.43 -19.67 -4.47
CA ARG A 119 1.89 -19.49 -4.53
C ARG A 119 2.67 -20.79 -4.31
N GLU A 120 2.01 -21.89 -3.96
CA GLU A 120 2.63 -23.19 -3.72
C GLU A 120 3.46 -23.68 -4.93
N ALA A 121 3.00 -23.36 -6.15
CA ALA A 121 3.69 -23.73 -7.38
C ALA A 121 5.04 -22.99 -7.59
N THR A 122 5.24 -21.82 -6.96
CA THR A 122 6.41 -20.95 -7.19
C THR A 122 7.28 -20.75 -5.95
N VAL A 123 6.76 -21.03 -4.75
CA VAL A 123 7.49 -20.92 -3.48
C VAL A 123 7.51 -22.29 -2.78
N PRO A 124 8.61 -23.06 -2.90
CA PRO A 124 8.73 -24.35 -2.23
C PRO A 124 8.62 -24.21 -0.71
N LYS A 125 7.83 -25.07 -0.06
CA LYS A 125 7.61 -25.09 1.41
C LYS A 125 7.00 -23.79 1.96
N ILE A 126 6.00 -23.24 1.27
CA ILE A 126 5.27 -22.05 1.73
C ILE A 126 4.38 -22.31 2.98
N HIS A 127 4.07 -23.57 3.26
CA HIS A 127 3.25 -24.02 4.39
C HIS A 127 4.07 -24.29 5.66
#